data_AF-A0AAW8XG52-F1
#
_entry.id   AF-A0AAW8XG52-F1
#
_cell.length_a   1.000
_cell.length_b   1.000
_cell.length_c   1.000
_cell.angle_alpha   90.00
_cell.angle_beta   90.00
_cell.angle_gamma   90.00
#
_symmetry.space_group_name_H-M   'P 1'
#
loop_
_entity.id
_entity.type
_entity.pdbx_description
1 polymer ?
#
loop_
_entity_poly.entity_id
_entity_poly.type
_entity_poly.pdbx_seq_one_letter_code
_entity_poly.pdbx_strand_id
1 'polypeptide(L)'
;YLDCVSQAKTEDEKKECEKLLTPEAKKLLEQQALDCLKNAKTEAEKKRCVKDLPKDLQKKVLAKESVKAYLDCVSQAKNEAEKKECEKLLTPEAKKLLEEAKESLKAYKDCVSRARNEKEKKECEKLLTPEAKKLLEEEAKESVKAYLDCVSRARNEKEKQECEKLLTPEAKKLLEQQALDCLKNAKTEAEKKRCVKDLPKDLQKKVLAKESVKAYLDCVSKARNEKEKQECEKLLTPEARK
;
A
#
# COMPACT_ATOMS: atom_id res chain seq x y z
N TYR A 1 19.19 4.39 27.22
CA TYR A 1 17.75 4.27 27.61
C TYR A 1 17.43 2.89 28.14
N LEU A 2 17.54 1.83 27.32
CA LEU A 2 17.15 0.47 27.72
C LEU A 2 17.89 -0.01 28.97
N ASP A 3 19.20 0.23 29.07
CA ASP A 3 19.98 -0.12 30.27
C ASP A 3 19.46 0.61 31.52
N CYS A 4 19.13 1.90 31.39
CA CYS A 4 18.54 2.71 32.47
C CYS A 4 17.17 2.15 32.91
N VAL A 5 16.27 1.89 31.96
CA VAL A 5 14.92 1.36 32.26
C VAL A 5 14.97 -0.03 32.87
N SER A 6 15.93 -0.86 32.46
CA SER A 6 16.12 -2.21 33.01
C SER A 6 16.55 -2.21 34.49
N GLN A 7 17.18 -1.12 34.95
CA GLN A 7 17.66 -0.93 36.32
C GLN A 7 16.69 -0.12 37.19
N ALA A 8 15.77 0.63 36.57
CA ALA A 8 14.76 1.44 37.26
C ALA A 8 13.76 0.55 38.04
N LYS A 9 13.56 0.86 39.32
CA LYS A 9 12.67 0.14 40.24
C LYS A 9 11.33 0.86 40.41
N THR A 10 11.31 2.16 40.15
CA THR A 10 10.14 3.03 40.32
C THR A 10 9.71 3.67 38.99
N GLU A 11 8.46 4.13 38.94
CA GLU A 11 7.93 4.83 37.78
C GLU A 11 8.66 6.17 37.54
N ASP A 12 9.10 6.84 38.60
CA ASP A 12 9.79 8.13 38.50
C ASP A 12 11.21 7.97 37.95
N GLU A 13 11.94 6.90 38.34
CA GLU A 13 13.21 6.54 37.71
C GLU A 13 13.04 6.22 36.22
N LYS A 14 11.96 5.52 35.83
CA LYS A 14 11.66 5.26 34.42
C LYS A 14 11.43 6.56 33.64
N LYS A 15 10.64 7.48 34.19
CA LYS A 15 10.42 8.81 33.59
C LYS A 15 11.72 9.60 33.46
N GLU A 16 12.65 9.46 34.40
CA GLU A 16 13.97 10.08 34.29
C GLU A 16 14.77 9.47 33.13
N CYS A 17 14.75 8.15 32.96
CA CYS A 17 15.34 7.48 31.80
C CYS A 17 14.72 7.99 30.47
N GLU A 18 13.43 8.29 30.42
CA GLU A 18 12.76 8.82 29.22
C GLU A 18 13.34 10.15 28.73
N LYS A 19 13.94 10.96 29.62
CA LYS A 19 14.63 12.21 29.24
C LYS A 19 15.84 11.96 28.33
N LEU A 20 16.40 10.74 28.36
CA LEU A 20 17.50 10.32 27.49
C LEU A 20 17.05 10.00 26.05
N LEU A 21 15.73 9.94 25.79
CA LEU A 21 15.21 9.56 24.49
C LEU A 21 15.08 10.77 23.56
N THR A 22 15.89 10.78 22.50
CA THR A 22 15.67 11.68 21.36
C THR A 22 14.42 11.28 20.56
N PRO A 23 13.83 12.18 19.77
CA PRO A 23 12.74 11.85 18.86
C PRO A 23 13.06 10.68 17.91
N GLU A 24 14.30 10.60 17.43
CA GLU A 24 14.79 9.53 16.56
C GLU A 24 14.82 8.20 17.32
N ALA A 25 15.33 8.19 18.56
CA ALA A 25 15.33 6.99 19.39
C ALA A 25 13.91 6.50 19.71
N LYS A 26 12.96 7.41 19.96
CA LYS A 26 11.55 7.05 20.15
C LYS A 26 10.95 6.40 18.91
N LYS A 27 11.26 6.90 17.71
CA LYS A 27 10.81 6.28 16.44
C LYS A 27 11.38 4.88 16.25
N LEU A 28 12.66 4.67 16.58
CA LEU A 28 13.29 3.34 16.50
C LEU A 28 12.66 2.35 17.48
N LEU A 29 12.41 2.77 18.73
CA LEU A 29 11.70 1.95 19.72
C LEU A 29 10.28 1.63 19.28
N GLU A 30 9.56 2.59 18.68
CA GLU A 30 8.23 2.37 18.11
C GLU A 30 8.26 1.27 17.05
N GLN A 31 9.20 1.34 16.10
CA GLN A 31 9.34 0.35 15.04
C GLN A 31 9.71 -1.04 15.58
N GLN A 32 10.69 -1.11 16.49
CA GLN A 32 11.11 -2.36 17.12
C GLN A 32 9.95 -3.04 17.87
N ALA A 33 9.15 -2.26 18.60
CA ALA A 33 7.99 -2.80 19.30
C ALA A 33 6.92 -3.31 18.32
N LEU A 34 6.64 -2.56 17.25
CA LEU A 34 5.71 -3.00 16.20
C LEU A 34 6.20 -4.28 15.51
N ASP A 35 7.51 -4.42 15.27
CA ASP A 35 8.09 -5.62 14.66
C ASP A 35 8.07 -6.83 15.62
N CYS A 36 8.27 -6.61 16.91
CA CYS A 36 8.08 -7.63 17.94
C CYS A 36 6.61 -8.09 17.98
N LEU A 37 5.66 -7.16 18.00
CA LEU A 37 4.22 -7.44 18.05
C LEU A 37 3.72 -8.23 16.84
N LYS A 38 4.26 -7.98 15.63
CA LYS A 38 3.94 -8.77 14.43
C LYS A 38 4.17 -10.27 14.60
N ASN A 39 5.12 -10.67 15.44
CA ASN A 39 5.51 -12.05 15.65
C ASN A 39 4.96 -12.64 16.96
N ALA A 40 4.37 -11.81 17.82
CA ALA A 40 3.81 -12.24 19.10
C ALA A 40 2.52 -13.04 18.88
N LYS A 41 2.47 -14.26 19.42
CA LYS A 41 1.31 -15.17 19.33
C LYS A 41 0.45 -15.14 20.58
N THR A 42 1.03 -14.72 21.70
CA THR A 42 0.38 -14.72 23.01
C THR A 42 0.36 -13.33 23.63
N GLU A 43 -0.61 -13.07 24.50
CA GLU A 43 -0.68 -11.82 25.27
C GLU A 43 0.57 -11.59 26.14
N ALA A 44 1.23 -12.66 26.59
CA ALA A 44 2.48 -12.57 27.33
C ALA A 44 3.66 -12.10 26.45
N GLU A 45 3.71 -12.53 25.19
CA GLU A 45 4.69 -12.02 24.21
C GLU A 45 4.40 -10.57 23.86
N LYS A 46 3.13 -10.21 23.61
CA LYS A 46 2.76 -8.82 23.33
C LYS A 46 3.14 -7.88 24.45
N LYS A 47 2.84 -8.25 25.70
CA LYS A 47 3.25 -7.47 26.89
C LYS A 47 4.76 -7.30 26.96
N ARG A 48 5.54 -8.33 26.61
CA ARG A 48 7.01 -8.24 26.57
C ARG A 48 7.51 -7.26 25.51
N CYS A 49 6.85 -7.16 24.35
CA CYS A 49 7.25 -6.23 23.29
C CYS A 49 7.14 -4.75 23.68
N VAL A 50 6.24 -4.42 24.63
CA VAL A 50 5.96 -3.03 25.02
C VAL A 50 6.34 -2.70 26.46
N LYS A 51 6.91 -3.64 27.22
CA LYS A 51 7.13 -3.50 28.67
C LYS A 51 8.11 -2.37 29.05
N ASP A 52 9.12 -2.14 28.21
CA ASP A 52 10.21 -1.18 28.46
C ASP A 52 10.00 0.15 27.71
N LEU A 53 8.84 0.33 27.10
CA LEU A 53 8.51 1.57 26.40
C LEU A 53 7.99 2.63 27.38
N PRO A 54 8.20 3.92 27.05
CA PRO A 54 7.47 5.01 27.69
C PRO A 54 5.96 4.78 27.61
N LYS A 55 5.20 5.14 28.65
CA LYS A 55 3.74 4.89 28.70
C LYS A 55 2.98 5.45 27.50
N ASP A 56 3.33 6.65 27.06
CA ASP A 56 2.70 7.27 25.88
C ASP A 56 3.05 6.52 24.60
N LEU A 57 4.29 6.05 24.48
CA LEU A 57 4.74 5.27 23.33
C LEU A 57 4.09 3.88 23.30
N GLN A 58 3.95 3.24 24.46
CA GLN A 58 3.23 1.97 24.62
C GLN A 58 1.78 2.10 24.13
N LYS A 59 1.04 3.11 24.58
CA LYS A 59 -0.34 3.37 24.13
C LYS A 59 -0.39 3.57 22.61
N LYS A 60 0.54 4.36 22.07
CA LYS A 60 0.61 4.63 20.62
C LYS A 60 0.88 3.37 19.81
N VAL A 61 1.84 2.55 20.23
CA VAL A 61 2.20 1.29 19.56
C VAL A 61 1.02 0.31 19.58
N LEU A 62 0.34 0.15 20.71
CA LEU A 62 -0.84 -0.71 20.83
C LEU A 62 -2.01 -0.20 19.98
N ALA A 63 -2.23 1.12 19.91
CA ALA A 63 -3.24 1.70 19.04
C ALA A 63 -2.95 1.41 17.56
N LYS A 64 -1.67 1.52 17.14
CA LYS A 64 -1.24 1.18 15.78
C LYS A 64 -1.40 -0.30 15.44
N GLU A 65 -1.08 -1.18 16.38
CA GLU A 65 -1.31 -2.62 16.23
C GLU A 65 -2.80 -2.94 16.10
N SER A 66 -3.64 -2.31 16.93
CA SER A 66 -5.10 -2.46 16.90
C SER A 66 -5.70 -1.95 15.58
N VAL A 67 -5.27 -0.79 15.06
CA VAL A 67 -5.67 -0.31 13.72
C VAL A 67 -5.24 -1.29 12.63
N LYS A 68 -4.02 -1.84 12.70
CA LYS A 68 -3.56 -2.85 11.75
C LYS A 68 -4.46 -4.09 11.77
N ALA A 69 -4.74 -4.64 12.95
CA ALA A 69 -5.62 -5.81 13.11
C ALA A 69 -7.03 -5.55 12.57
N TYR A 70 -7.55 -4.33 12.78
CA TYR A 70 -8.81 -3.90 12.19
C TYR A 70 -8.77 -3.93 10.66
N LEU A 71 -7.75 -3.34 10.04
CA LEU A 71 -7.62 -3.33 8.57
C LEU A 71 -7.47 -4.74 8.00
N ASP A 72 -6.66 -5.59 8.64
CA ASP A 72 -6.49 -6.99 8.24
C ASP A 72 -7.83 -7.76 8.33
N CYS A 73 -8.62 -7.52 9.38
CA CYS A 73 -9.97 -8.10 9.53
C CYS A 73 -10.94 -7.59 8.46
N VAL A 74 -11.00 -6.28 8.22
CA VAL A 74 -11.88 -5.67 7.22
C VAL A 74 -11.57 -6.17 5.81
N SER A 75 -10.28 -6.39 5.49
CA SER A 75 -9.86 -6.93 4.18
C SER A 75 -10.43 -8.33 3.89
N GLN A 76 -10.74 -9.10 4.95
CA GLN A 76 -11.28 -10.46 4.86
C GLN A 76 -12.80 -10.51 4.99
N ALA A 77 -13.41 -9.43 5.50
CA ALA A 77 -14.84 -9.35 5.72
C ALA A 77 -15.62 -9.37 4.39
N LYS A 78 -16.63 -10.23 4.32
CA LYS A 78 -17.48 -10.42 3.13
C LYS A 78 -18.74 -9.57 3.14
N ASN A 79 -19.14 -9.10 4.32
CA ASN A 79 -20.38 -8.36 4.51
C ASN A 79 -20.21 -7.29 5.59
N GLU A 80 -21.20 -6.42 5.68
CA GLU A 80 -21.22 -5.30 6.63
C GLU A 80 -21.27 -5.76 8.10
N ALA A 81 -21.85 -6.93 8.38
CA ALA A 81 -21.88 -7.47 9.74
C ALA A 81 -20.48 -7.88 10.21
N GLU A 82 -19.70 -8.57 9.37
CA GLU A 82 -18.30 -8.92 9.63
C GLU A 82 -17.43 -7.67 9.80
N LYS A 83 -17.63 -6.63 8.98
CA LYS A 83 -16.93 -5.34 9.13
C LYS A 83 -17.22 -4.69 10.49
N LYS A 84 -18.47 -4.73 10.95
CA LYS A 84 -18.84 -4.24 12.30
C LYS A 84 -18.23 -5.07 13.42
N GLU A 85 -18.02 -6.37 13.22
CA GLU A 85 -17.30 -7.19 14.20
C GLU A 85 -15.83 -6.80 14.28
N CYS A 86 -15.19 -6.45 13.15
CA CYS A 86 -13.82 -5.94 13.14
C CYS A 86 -13.66 -4.67 13.98
N GLU A 87 -14.66 -3.79 14.04
CA GLU A 87 -14.62 -2.57 14.88
C GLU A 87 -14.44 -2.87 16.37
N LYS A 88 -14.79 -4.08 16.84
CA LYS A 88 -14.57 -4.53 18.23
C LYS A 88 -13.08 -4.67 18.55
N LEU A 89 -12.21 -4.81 17.54
CA LEU A 89 -10.75 -4.87 17.71
C LEU A 89 -10.14 -3.51 18.06
N LEU A 90 -10.88 -2.41 17.81
CA LEU A 90 -10.38 -1.05 18.01
C LEU A 90 -10.57 -0.59 19.45
N THR A 91 -9.45 -0.24 20.11
CA THR A 91 -9.48 0.53 21.35
C THR A 91 -9.93 1.98 21.08
N PRO A 92 -10.38 2.75 22.09
CA PRO A 92 -10.71 4.16 21.92
C PRO A 92 -9.57 4.98 21.30
N GLU A 93 -8.32 4.72 21.69
CA GLU A 93 -7.14 5.33 21.10
C GLU A 93 -6.93 4.92 19.64
N ALA A 94 -7.16 3.64 19.30
CA ALA A 94 -7.09 3.16 17.93
C ALA A 94 -8.19 3.77 17.04
N LYS A 95 -9.40 3.96 17.58
CA LYS A 95 -10.48 4.66 16.87
C LYS A 95 -10.09 6.10 16.53
N LYS A 96 -9.50 6.84 17.48
CA LYS A 96 -8.99 8.20 17.22
C LYS A 96 -7.94 8.21 16.13
N LEU A 97 -6.96 7.30 16.20
CA LEU A 97 -5.91 7.18 15.18
C LEU A 97 -6.48 6.80 13.80
N LEU A 98 -7.52 5.97 13.76
CA LEU A 98 -8.21 5.60 12.53
C LEU A 98 -8.95 6.80 11.91
N GLU A 99 -9.60 7.63 12.74
CA GLU A 99 -10.24 8.87 12.26
C GLU A 99 -9.20 9.87 11.73
N GLU A 100 -8.08 10.07 12.43
CA GLU A 100 -6.96 10.89 11.93
C GLU A 100 -6.43 10.38 10.57
N ALA A 101 -6.35 9.05 10.40
CA ALA A 101 -5.95 8.45 9.14
C ALA A 101 -7.00 8.68 8.02
N LYS A 102 -8.30 8.66 8.33
CA LYS A 102 -9.37 9.00 7.38
C LYS A 102 -9.31 10.47 6.97
N GLU A 103 -9.03 11.38 7.90
CA GLU A 103 -8.84 12.81 7.59
C GLU A 103 -7.63 13.04 6.70
N SER A 104 -6.51 12.38 6.99
CA SER A 104 -5.30 12.39 6.16
C SER A 104 -5.58 11.88 4.73
N LEU A 105 -6.36 10.80 4.62
CA LEU A 105 -6.79 10.24 3.33
C LEU A 105 -7.70 11.19 2.55
N LYS A 106 -8.62 11.90 3.24
CA LYS A 106 -9.45 12.94 2.63
C LYS A 106 -8.59 14.09 2.08
N ALA A 107 -7.65 14.59 2.87
CA ALA A 107 -6.72 15.63 2.44
C ALA A 107 -5.88 15.19 1.22
N TYR A 108 -5.44 13.94 1.19
CA TYR A 108 -4.77 13.35 0.03
C TYR A 108 -5.66 13.34 -1.21
N LYS A 109 -6.91 12.86 -1.11
CA LYS A 109 -7.86 12.82 -2.24
C LYS A 109 -8.13 14.22 -2.78
N ASP A 110 -8.32 15.20 -1.89
CA ASP A 110 -8.52 16.60 -2.28
C ASP A 110 -7.28 17.16 -3.00
N CYS A 111 -6.08 16.88 -2.50
CA CYS A 111 -4.83 17.26 -3.15
C CYS A 111 -4.68 16.63 -4.54
N VAL A 112 -4.90 15.31 -4.66
CA VAL A 112 -4.79 14.57 -5.93
C VAL A 112 -5.82 15.04 -6.94
N SER A 113 -7.01 15.44 -6.52
CA SER A 113 -8.04 15.99 -7.41
C SER A 113 -7.61 17.30 -8.09
N ARG A 114 -6.71 18.05 -7.46
CA ARG A 114 -6.17 19.33 -7.96
C ARG A 114 -4.84 19.18 -8.68
N ALA A 115 -4.17 18.04 -8.52
CA ALA A 115 -2.86 17.77 -9.09
C ALA A 115 -2.93 17.61 -10.62
N ARG A 116 -2.11 18.38 -11.34
CA ARG A 116 -2.07 18.42 -12.82
C ARG A 116 -1.10 17.40 -13.42
N ASN A 117 -0.17 16.88 -12.62
CA ASN A 117 0.89 15.98 -13.09
C ASN A 117 1.28 14.97 -12.00
N GLU A 118 2.05 13.94 -12.38
CA GLU A 118 2.49 12.90 -11.46
C GLU A 118 3.46 13.40 -10.37
N LYS A 119 4.18 14.51 -10.61
CA LYS A 119 5.06 15.11 -9.60
C LYS A 119 4.23 15.71 -8.45
N GLU A 120 3.18 16.47 -8.78
CA GLU A 120 2.24 17.01 -7.81
C GLU A 120 1.51 15.92 -7.04
N LYS A 121 1.09 14.83 -7.71
CA LYS A 121 0.48 13.68 -7.01
C LYS A 121 1.43 13.04 -6.01
N LYS A 122 2.72 12.90 -6.34
CA LYS A 122 3.74 12.39 -5.41
C LYS A 122 3.93 13.32 -4.20
N GLU A 123 3.80 14.63 -4.38
CA GLU A 123 3.81 15.57 -3.25
C GLU A 123 2.58 15.36 -2.36
N CYS A 124 1.39 15.09 -2.92
CA CYS A 124 0.20 14.74 -2.14
C CYS A 124 0.40 13.48 -1.27
N GLU A 125 1.16 12.49 -1.74
CA GLU A 125 1.45 11.26 -0.96
C GLU A 125 2.20 11.54 0.36
N LYS A 126 2.81 12.73 0.52
CA LYS A 126 3.43 13.17 1.78
C LYS A 126 2.41 13.52 2.86
N LEU A 127 1.15 13.80 2.48
CA LEU A 127 0.05 14.06 3.41
C LEU A 127 -0.44 12.79 4.11
N LEU A 128 -0.16 11.63 3.53
CA LEU A 128 -0.62 10.33 4.03
C LEU A 128 0.26 9.85 5.19
N THR A 129 -0.38 9.61 6.34
CA THR A 129 0.22 8.81 7.42
C THR A 129 0.38 7.35 6.99
N PRO A 130 1.26 6.56 7.62
CA PRO A 130 1.37 5.13 7.31
C PRO A 130 0.03 4.38 7.42
N GLU A 131 -0.80 4.76 8.37
CA GLU A 131 -2.14 4.21 8.59
C GLU A 131 -3.09 4.61 7.45
N ALA A 132 -3.04 5.88 7.00
CA ALA A 132 -3.82 6.36 5.85
C ALA A 132 -3.38 5.69 4.54
N LYS A 133 -2.08 5.42 4.36
CA LYS A 133 -1.57 4.67 3.18
C LYS A 133 -2.16 3.27 3.11
N LYS A 134 -2.24 2.56 4.25
CA LYS A 134 -2.86 1.23 4.29
C LYS A 134 -4.36 1.29 4.00
N LEU A 135 -5.07 2.26 4.57
CA LEU A 135 -6.49 2.48 4.26
C LEU A 135 -6.72 2.72 2.76
N LEU A 136 -5.87 3.55 2.15
CA LEU A 136 -5.95 3.84 0.72
C LEU A 136 -5.66 2.61 -0.14
N GLU A 137 -4.71 1.77 0.28
CA GLU A 137 -4.41 0.49 -0.39
C GLU A 137 -5.60 -0.47 -0.33
N GLU A 138 -6.27 -0.58 0.82
CA GLU A 138 -7.47 -1.42 0.97
C GLU A 138 -8.64 -0.89 0.13
N GLU A 139 -8.89 0.43 0.12
CA GLU A 139 -9.91 1.03 -0.74
C GLU A 139 -9.62 0.78 -2.23
N ALA A 140 -8.35 0.83 -2.63
CA ALA A 140 -7.92 0.51 -3.98
C ALA A 140 -8.16 -0.98 -4.32
N LYS A 141 -7.89 -1.90 -3.39
CA LYS A 141 -8.16 -3.34 -3.57
C LYS A 141 -9.66 -3.62 -3.72
N GLU A 142 -10.50 -3.02 -2.88
CA GLU A 142 -11.96 -3.15 -2.99
C GLU A 142 -12.47 -2.60 -4.34
N SER A 143 -11.97 -1.45 -4.77
CA SER A 143 -12.29 -0.84 -6.06
C SER A 143 -11.87 -1.73 -7.24
N VAL A 144 -10.67 -2.33 -7.20
CA VAL A 144 -10.22 -3.30 -8.21
C VAL A 144 -11.11 -4.54 -8.23
N LYS A 145 -11.46 -5.09 -7.05
CA LYS A 145 -12.34 -6.26 -6.96
C LYS A 145 -13.73 -5.97 -7.56
N ALA A 146 -14.32 -4.84 -7.20
CA ALA A 146 -15.60 -4.40 -7.74
C ALA A 146 -15.55 -4.21 -9.27
N TYR A 147 -14.44 -3.64 -9.78
CA TYR A 147 -14.21 -3.50 -11.22
C TYR A 147 -14.15 -4.87 -11.92
N LEU A 148 -13.34 -5.81 -11.41
CA LEU A 148 -13.21 -7.14 -12.00
C LEU A 148 -14.53 -7.93 -11.95
N ASP A 149 -15.27 -7.85 -10.84
CA ASP A 149 -16.59 -8.45 -10.71
C ASP A 149 -17.57 -7.87 -11.74
N CYS A 150 -17.54 -6.54 -11.95
CA CYS A 150 -18.34 -5.87 -12.97
C CYS A 150 -17.95 -6.30 -14.40
N VAL A 151 -16.65 -6.25 -14.73
CA VAL A 151 -16.13 -6.61 -16.07
C VAL A 151 -16.40 -8.08 -16.40
N SER A 152 -16.38 -8.97 -15.42
CA SER A 152 -16.70 -10.40 -15.61
C SER A 152 -18.14 -10.64 -16.07
N ARG A 153 -19.06 -9.72 -15.73
CA ARG A 153 -20.49 -9.79 -16.08
C ARG A 153 -20.83 -8.96 -17.32
N ALA A 154 -19.96 -8.02 -17.70
CA ALA A 154 -20.15 -7.14 -18.84
C ALA A 154 -20.16 -7.93 -20.16
N ARG A 155 -21.22 -7.74 -20.96
CA ARG A 155 -21.45 -8.42 -22.24
C ARG A 155 -20.91 -7.65 -23.43
N ASN A 156 -20.67 -6.35 -23.27
CA ASN A 156 -20.25 -5.46 -24.35
C ASN A 156 -19.28 -4.38 -23.83
N GLU A 157 -18.68 -3.65 -24.77
CA GLU A 157 -17.69 -2.61 -24.46
C GLU A 157 -18.29 -1.43 -23.69
N LYS A 158 -19.56 -1.09 -23.89
CA LYS A 158 -20.22 0.01 -23.18
C LYS A 158 -20.35 -0.33 -21.69
N GLU A 159 -20.78 -1.54 -21.37
CA GLU A 159 -20.84 -2.03 -19.99
C GLU A 159 -19.45 -2.05 -19.33
N LYS A 160 -18.41 -2.47 -20.07
CA LYS A 160 -17.03 -2.39 -19.55
C LYS A 160 -16.60 -0.97 -19.23
N GLN A 161 -16.92 0.00 -20.08
CA GLN A 161 -16.65 1.42 -19.83
C GLN A 161 -17.39 1.95 -18.59
N GLU A 162 -18.61 1.46 -18.33
CA GLU A 162 -19.31 1.80 -17.09
C GLU A 162 -18.61 1.20 -15.85
N CYS A 163 -18.09 -0.02 -15.95
CA CYS A 163 -17.28 -0.61 -14.89
C CYS A 163 -16.04 0.24 -14.56
N GLU A 164 -15.41 0.88 -15.55
CA GLU A 164 -14.23 1.74 -15.32
C GLU A 164 -14.50 2.92 -14.36
N LYS A 165 -15.77 3.33 -14.19
CA LYS A 165 -16.16 4.36 -13.21
C LYS A 165 -15.97 3.91 -11.76
N LEU A 166 -15.87 2.60 -11.52
CA LEU A 166 -15.60 2.02 -10.21
C LEU A 166 -14.13 2.18 -9.81
N LEU A 167 -13.22 2.44 -10.77
CA LEU A 167 -11.78 2.53 -10.52
C LEU A 167 -11.36 3.93 -10.07
N THR A 168 -10.87 4.03 -8.84
CA THR A 168 -10.14 5.22 -8.36
C THR A 168 -8.77 5.35 -9.04
N PRO A 169 -8.12 6.52 -9.02
CA PRO A 169 -6.75 6.66 -9.53
C PRO A 169 -5.76 5.64 -8.91
N GLU A 170 -5.92 5.35 -7.62
CA GLU A 170 -5.13 4.38 -6.88
C GLU A 170 -5.43 2.95 -7.31
N ALA A 171 -6.70 2.61 -7.54
CA ALA A 171 -7.09 1.31 -8.08
C ALA A 171 -6.53 1.09 -9.49
N LYS A 172 -6.51 2.12 -10.34
CA LYS A 172 -5.88 2.05 -11.66
C LYS A 172 -4.37 1.79 -11.55
N LYS A 173 -3.68 2.47 -10.62
CA LYS A 173 -2.24 2.23 -10.35
C LYS A 173 -2.00 0.80 -9.86
N LEU A 174 -2.83 0.29 -8.95
CA LEU A 174 -2.73 -1.07 -8.42
C LEU A 174 -2.95 -2.11 -9.53
N LEU A 175 -3.98 -1.93 -10.34
CA LEU A 175 -4.30 -2.81 -11.46
C LEU A 175 -3.18 -2.81 -12.53
N GLU A 176 -2.58 -1.65 -12.78
CA GLU A 176 -1.39 -1.52 -13.64
C GLU A 176 -0.22 -2.35 -13.13
N GLN A 177 0.06 -2.30 -11.82
CA GLN A 177 1.14 -3.08 -11.20
C GLN A 177 0.85 -4.58 -11.25
N GLN A 178 -0.37 -5.00 -10.94
CA GLN A 178 -0.78 -6.42 -11.02
C GLN A 178 -0.62 -6.97 -12.44
N ALA A 179 -0.97 -6.19 -13.46
CA ALA A 179 -0.79 -6.57 -14.86
C ALA A 179 0.68 -6.69 -15.25
N LEU A 180 1.53 -5.75 -14.81
CA LEU A 180 2.98 -5.81 -15.04
C LEU A 180 3.61 -7.01 -14.35
N ASP A 181 3.21 -7.33 -13.12
CA ASP A 181 3.70 -8.51 -12.40
C ASP A 181 3.23 -9.82 -13.02
N CYS A 182 2.00 -9.86 -13.55
CA CYS A 182 1.53 -10.98 -14.36
C CYS A 182 2.38 -11.15 -15.63
N LEU A 183 2.66 -10.06 -16.36
CA LEU A 183 3.46 -10.09 -17.59
C LEU A 183 4.90 -10.56 -17.36
N LYS A 184 5.54 -10.16 -16.25
CA LYS A 184 6.88 -10.63 -15.88
C LYS A 184 6.97 -12.16 -15.77
N ASN A 185 5.88 -12.81 -15.38
CA ASN A 185 5.82 -14.25 -15.17
C ASN A 185 5.23 -15.01 -16.38
N ALA A 186 4.67 -14.30 -17.36
CA ALA A 186 4.05 -14.89 -18.53
C ALA A 186 5.12 -15.42 -19.51
N LYS A 187 5.05 -16.70 -19.87
CA LYS A 187 5.99 -17.38 -20.78
C LYS A 187 5.46 -17.45 -22.21
N THR A 188 4.14 -17.34 -22.38
CA THR A 188 3.47 -17.49 -23.66
C THR A 188 2.64 -16.25 -24.01
N GLU A 189 2.41 -16.04 -25.30
CA GLU A 189 1.53 -14.96 -25.77
C GLU A 189 0.09 -15.12 -25.26
N ALA A 190 -0.36 -16.35 -25.01
CA ALA A 190 -1.67 -16.61 -24.42
C ALA A 190 -1.75 -16.17 -22.95
N GLU A 191 -0.67 -16.35 -22.17
CA GLU A 191 -0.57 -15.82 -20.80
C GLU A 191 -0.50 -14.30 -20.80
N LYS A 192 0.32 -13.71 -21.69
CA LYS A 192 0.41 -12.24 -21.81
C LYS A 192 -0.93 -11.61 -22.13
N LYS A 193 -1.69 -12.19 -23.07
CA LYS A 193 -3.05 -11.74 -23.39
C LYS A 193 -4.00 -11.82 -22.20
N ARG A 194 -3.88 -12.87 -21.37
CA ARG A 194 -4.68 -12.99 -20.14
C ARG A 194 -4.37 -11.89 -19.12
N CYS A 195 -3.10 -11.51 -18.95
CA CYS A 195 -2.69 -10.45 -18.02
C CYS A 195 -3.32 -9.08 -18.30
N VAL A 196 -3.70 -8.82 -19.56
CA VAL A 196 -4.21 -7.51 -19.99
C VAL A 196 -5.65 -7.53 -20.49
N LYS A 197 -6.33 -8.69 -20.47
CA LYS A 197 -7.65 -8.88 -21.09
C LYS A 197 -8.74 -8.02 -20.46
N ASP A 198 -8.72 -7.92 -19.14
CA ASP A 198 -9.76 -7.27 -18.35
C ASP A 198 -9.36 -5.86 -17.91
N LEU A 199 -8.31 -5.30 -18.50
CA LEU A 199 -7.89 -3.93 -18.23
C LEU A 199 -8.71 -2.90 -19.04
N PRO A 200 -8.88 -1.67 -18.53
CA PRO A 200 -9.30 -0.53 -19.33
C PRO A 200 -8.39 -0.38 -20.56
N LYS A 201 -8.95 0.00 -21.72
CA LYS A 201 -8.18 0.08 -22.99
C LYS A 201 -6.95 0.98 -22.90
N ASP A 202 -7.09 2.13 -22.26
CA ASP A 202 -5.97 3.06 -22.09
C ASP A 202 -4.90 2.49 -21.15
N LEU A 203 -5.32 1.76 -20.12
CA LEU A 203 -4.41 1.10 -19.19
C LEU A 203 -3.68 -0.08 -19.85
N GLN A 204 -4.38 -0.86 -20.66
CA GLN A 204 -3.81 -1.93 -21.46
C GLN A 204 -2.69 -1.41 -22.37
N LYS A 205 -2.95 -0.34 -23.13
CA LYS A 205 -1.93 0.30 -23.98
C LYS A 205 -0.73 0.76 -23.17
N LYS A 206 -0.96 1.39 -22.02
CA LYS A 206 0.10 1.88 -21.12
C LYS A 206 0.96 0.74 -20.56
N VAL A 207 0.35 -0.35 -20.11
CA VAL A 207 1.04 -1.53 -19.58
C VAL A 207 1.90 -2.19 -20.67
N LEU A 208 1.33 -2.40 -21.86
CA LEU A 208 2.05 -2.99 -22.99
C LEU A 208 3.21 -2.10 -23.47
N ALA A 209 3.02 -0.77 -23.47
CA ALA A 209 4.09 0.16 -23.78
C ALA A 209 5.25 0.05 -22.78
N LYS A 210 4.95 0.03 -21.48
CA LYS A 210 5.97 -0.14 -20.43
C LYS A 210 6.73 -1.46 -20.55
N GLU A 211 6.04 -2.56 -20.83
CA GLU A 211 6.69 -3.86 -21.03
C GLU A 211 7.57 -3.86 -22.29
N SER A 212 7.13 -3.20 -23.36
CA SER A 212 7.94 -3.06 -24.58
C SER A 212 9.20 -2.22 -24.39
N VAL A 213 9.12 -1.14 -23.60
CA VAL A 213 10.29 -0.32 -23.22
C VAL A 213 11.28 -1.16 -22.41
N LYS A 214 10.79 -1.97 -21.48
CA LYS A 214 11.64 -2.88 -20.71
C LYS A 214 12.36 -3.89 -21.63
N ALA A 215 11.63 -4.54 -22.54
CA ALA A 215 12.22 -5.47 -23.50
C ALA A 215 13.25 -4.79 -24.42
N TYR A 216 12.99 -3.55 -24.83
CA TYR A 216 13.93 -2.73 -25.59
C TYR A 216 15.22 -2.46 -24.79
N LEU A 217 15.10 -2.00 -23.53
CA LEU A 217 16.25 -1.73 -22.67
C LEU A 217 17.08 -3.00 -22.43
N ASP A 218 16.43 -4.14 -22.20
CA ASP A 218 17.10 -5.44 -22.03
C ASP A 218 17.85 -5.86 -23.30
N CYS A 219 17.28 -5.61 -24.48
CA CYS A 219 17.93 -5.86 -25.78
C CYS A 219 19.13 -4.94 -26.00
N VAL A 220 18.95 -3.63 -25.81
CA VAL A 220 20.01 -2.62 -25.99
C VAL A 220 21.18 -2.86 -25.05
N SER A 221 20.92 -3.31 -23.82
CA SER A 221 21.99 -3.64 -22.87
C SER A 221 22.91 -4.78 -23.32
N LYS A 222 22.43 -5.63 -24.23
CA LYS A 222 23.15 -6.80 -24.77
C LYS A 222 23.72 -6.54 -26.17
N ALA A 223 23.29 -5.47 -26.83
CA ALA A 223 23.72 -5.11 -28.17
C ALA A 223 25.20 -4.68 -28.19
N ARG A 224 25.98 -5.24 -29.13
CA ARG A 224 27.42 -5.01 -29.30
C ARG A 224 27.74 -3.90 -30.29
N ASN A 225 26.78 -3.48 -31.10
CA ASN A 225 26.95 -2.47 -32.14
C ASN A 225 25.64 -1.72 -32.42
N GLU A 226 25.74 -0.65 -33.21
CA GLU A 226 24.60 0.22 -33.51
C GLU A 226 23.52 -0.46 -34.37
N LYS A 227 23.89 -1.40 -35.23
CA LYS A 227 22.92 -2.18 -36.02
C LYS A 227 22.04 -3.04 -35.11
N GLU A 228 22.64 -3.73 -34.13
CA GLU A 228 21.90 -4.52 -33.13
C GLU A 228 20.97 -3.64 -32.29
N LYS A 229 21.39 -2.41 -31.93
CA LYS A 229 20.51 -1.47 -31.22
C LYS A 229 19.32 -1.03 -32.06
N GLN A 230 19.52 -0.75 -33.34
CA GLN A 230 18.43 -0.42 -34.27
C GLN A 230 17.44 -1.59 -34.42
N GLU A 231 17.91 -2.83 -34.36
CA GLU A 231 17.02 -4.00 -34.35
C GLU A 231 16.17 -4.08 -33.08
N CYS A 232 16.69 -3.66 -31.92
CA CYS A 232 15.94 -3.60 -30.68
C CYS A 232 14.73 -2.65 -30.76
N GLU A 233 14.78 -1.57 -31.56
CA GLU A 233 13.65 -0.62 -31.71
C GLU A 233 12.38 -1.30 -32.25
N LYS A 234 12.52 -2.44 -32.94
CA LYS A 234 11.38 -3.25 -33.41
C LYS A 234 10.55 -3.83 -32.25
N LEU A 235 11.10 -3.89 -31.04
CA LEU A 235 10.41 -4.37 -29.84
C LEU A 235 9.44 -3.33 -29.25
N LEU A 236 9.63 -2.04 -29.54
CA LEU A 236 8.81 -0.96 -29.01
C LEU A 236 7.43 -0.91 -29.68
N THR A 237 6.36 -0.82 -28.86
CA THR A 237 5.01 -0.54 -29.38
C THR A 237 4.90 0.89 -29.93
N PRO A 238 3.92 1.20 -30.80
CA PRO A 238 3.69 2.56 -31.27
C PRO A 238 3.50 3.58 -30.15
N GLU A 239 2.84 3.18 -29.06
CA GLU A 239 2.67 4.02 -27.86
C GLU A 239 3.98 4.26 -27.10
N ALA A 240 4.93 3.32 -27.13
CA ALA A 240 6.23 3.46 -26.47
C ALA A 240 7.24 4.32 -27.25
N ARG A 241 6.98 4.56 -28.55
CA ARG A 241 7.81 5.41 -29.42
C ARG A 241 7.45 6.90 -29.35
N LYS A 242 6.36 7.24 -28.67
CA LYS A 242 5.88 8.62 -28.47
C LYS A 242 6.47 9.18 -27.19
#